data_AF-A0A938SDQ9-F1
#
_entry.id   AF-A0A938SDQ9-F1
#
_cell.length_a   1.000
_cell.length_b   1.000
_cell.length_c   1.000
_cell.angle_alpha   90.00
_cell.angle_beta   90.00
_cell.angle_gamma   90.00
#
_symmetry.space_group_name_H-M   'P 1'
#
loop_
_entity.id
_entity.type
_entity.pdbx_description
1 polymer ?
#
loop_
_entity_poly.entity_id
_entity_poly.type
_entity_poly.pdbx_seq_one_letter_code
_entity_poly.pdbx_strand_id
1 'polypeptide(L)'
;MKRSLILSLALAAWSVSAFAGLITSSNVVTTTQRSGPYGALTSTFSYNVPSGTNRCLVVFANVGVVSGAYPSVSSVTYGGVPLTRAVSKTQQEQGFFYYTDSEIWYLVNPAAGVSQNIVISGAAWDAVANGAVTLYNVNPFTPLGQTGSNGSSADGSVALSVPLSNLKLESWILSDIGHLSDGTNTPTSNISGTFFTHSAFLAGEGERAGAGYTEVDNTSETVSWSYHKASNIRGALVAAEFLAIPEPGSFLLLLSGAAGVLMVRRQGRPAR
;
A
#
# COMPACT_ATOMS: atom_id res chain seq x y z
N MET A 1 -46.65 -51.49 14.21
CA MET A 1 -45.35 -50.91 14.61
C MET A 1 -44.91 -49.89 13.55
N LYS A 2 -45.13 -48.60 13.79
CA LYS A 2 -44.71 -47.51 12.88
C LYS A 2 -43.41 -46.91 13.43
N ARG A 3 -42.28 -47.13 12.75
CA ARG A 3 -40.99 -46.50 13.07
C ARG A 3 -41.01 -45.06 12.55
N SER A 4 -41.08 -44.11 13.48
CA SER A 4 -40.94 -42.68 13.19
C SER A 4 -39.48 -42.38 12.92
N LEU A 5 -39.14 -42.11 11.65
CA LEU A 5 -37.82 -41.63 11.24
C LEU A 5 -37.73 -40.14 11.64
N ILE A 6 -37.06 -39.84 12.74
CA ILE A 6 -36.71 -38.46 13.12
C ILE A 6 -35.51 -38.08 12.25
N LEU A 7 -35.78 -37.33 11.18
CA LEU A 7 -34.75 -36.77 10.31
C LEU A 7 -34.20 -35.51 10.99
N SER A 8 -33.16 -35.68 11.79
CA SER A 8 -32.43 -34.56 12.41
C SER A 8 -31.69 -33.78 11.33
N LEU A 9 -32.29 -32.68 10.87
CA LEU A 9 -31.64 -31.72 9.99
C LEU A 9 -30.61 -30.94 10.83
N ALA A 10 -29.39 -31.46 10.93
CA ALA A 10 -28.27 -30.73 11.50
C ALA A 10 -27.92 -29.58 10.55
N LEU A 11 -28.47 -28.39 10.80
CA LEU A 11 -27.92 -27.15 10.26
C LEU A 11 -26.51 -27.04 10.86
N ALA A 12 -25.50 -27.48 10.10
CA ALA A 12 -24.14 -27.04 10.33
C ALA A 12 -24.16 -25.53 10.09
N ALA A 13 -24.27 -24.75 11.16
CA ALA A 13 -23.94 -23.35 11.12
C ALA A 13 -22.44 -23.30 10.86
N TRP A 14 -22.06 -23.25 9.59
CA TRP A 14 -20.76 -22.74 9.21
C TRP A 14 -20.79 -21.28 9.62
N SER A 15 -20.37 -21.00 10.85
CA SER A 15 -19.87 -19.69 11.20
C SER A 15 -18.63 -19.50 10.34
N VAL A 16 -18.85 -19.04 9.10
CA VAL A 16 -17.83 -18.28 8.38
C VAL A 16 -17.63 -17.10 9.31
N SER A 17 -16.58 -17.14 10.13
CA SER A 17 -16.09 -15.94 10.77
C SER A 17 -15.71 -15.03 9.63
N ALA A 18 -16.67 -14.19 9.21
CA ALA A 18 -16.41 -13.00 8.44
C ALA A 18 -15.53 -12.14 9.34
N PHE A 19 -14.22 -12.43 9.33
CA PHE A 19 -13.22 -11.40 9.54
C PHE A 19 -13.29 -10.51 8.30
N ALA A 20 -14.38 -9.77 8.32
CA ALA A 20 -14.73 -8.65 7.48
C ALA A 20 -13.65 -7.57 7.63
N GLY A 21 -13.30 -6.93 6.52
CA GLY A 21 -12.66 -5.60 6.51
C GLY A 21 -11.20 -5.46 6.94
N LEU A 22 -10.58 -6.37 7.70
CA LEU A 22 -9.18 -6.14 8.10
C LEU A 22 -8.23 -6.42 6.92
N ILE A 23 -7.80 -5.35 6.24
CA ILE A 23 -6.61 -5.40 5.41
C ILE A 23 -5.45 -5.74 6.36
N THR A 24 -4.68 -6.76 6.02
CA THR A 24 -3.45 -7.09 6.75
C THR A 24 -2.29 -6.91 5.79
N SER A 25 -1.12 -6.56 6.31
CA SER A 25 0.12 -6.54 5.55
C SER A 25 0.91 -7.82 5.81
N SER A 26 1.47 -8.41 4.77
CA SER A 26 2.50 -9.46 4.90
C SER A 26 3.83 -9.00 4.30
N ASN A 27 4.92 -9.64 4.75
CA ASN A 27 6.31 -9.52 4.29
C ASN A 27 6.66 -8.16 3.67
N VAL A 28 7.35 -7.31 4.44
CA VAL A 28 8.00 -6.12 3.90
C VAL A 28 9.39 -6.53 3.43
N VAL A 29 9.67 -6.35 2.14
CA VAL A 29 11.03 -6.48 1.59
C VAL A 29 11.46 -5.12 1.09
N THR A 30 12.68 -4.72 1.45
CA THR A 30 13.29 -3.48 0.97
C THR A 30 14.57 -3.77 0.24
N THR A 31 14.87 -2.97 -0.77
CA THR A 31 16.18 -2.97 -1.43
C THR A 31 16.69 -1.56 -1.56
N THR A 32 18.01 -1.43 -1.51
CA THR A 32 18.70 -0.27 -2.05
C THR A 32 19.69 -0.68 -3.08
N GLN A 33 19.74 0.13 -4.13
CA GLN A 33 20.75 -0.01 -5.14
C GLN A 33 21.43 1.33 -5.33
N ARG A 34 22.75 1.26 -5.39
CA ARG A 34 23.60 2.35 -5.83
C ARG A 34 24.03 2.06 -7.24
N SER A 35 23.98 3.07 -8.08
CA SER A 35 24.89 3.12 -9.21
C SER A 35 25.81 4.31 -9.02
N GLY A 36 26.99 4.30 -9.62
CA GLY A 36 27.73 5.55 -9.76
C GLY A 36 26.89 6.60 -10.50
N PRO A 37 27.40 7.82 -10.67
CA PRO A 37 26.67 8.88 -11.37
C PRO A 37 26.09 8.33 -12.69
N TYR A 38 24.76 8.43 -12.84
CA TYR A 38 24.00 8.06 -14.04
C TYR A 38 23.93 6.57 -14.44
N GLY A 39 24.16 5.61 -13.54
CA GLY A 39 24.40 4.22 -13.95
C GLY A 39 23.22 3.23 -13.91
N ALA A 40 22.24 3.42 -13.03
CA ALA A 40 21.15 2.45 -12.82
C ALA A 40 19.93 2.86 -13.63
N LEU A 41 19.64 2.07 -14.65
CA LEU A 41 18.37 2.13 -15.38
C LEU A 41 17.32 1.20 -14.76
N THR A 42 17.74 0.31 -13.88
CA THR A 42 16.92 -0.76 -13.32
C THR A 42 17.31 -1.07 -11.88
N SER A 43 16.30 -1.28 -11.02
CA SER A 43 16.44 -1.90 -9.71
C SER A 43 15.59 -3.17 -9.65
N THR A 44 16.20 -4.27 -9.21
CA THR A 44 15.55 -5.58 -9.16
C THR A 44 15.70 -6.22 -7.79
N PHE A 45 14.60 -6.75 -7.25
CA PHE A 45 14.62 -7.54 -6.03
C PHE A 45 13.54 -8.63 -6.06
N SER A 46 13.74 -9.71 -5.33
CA SER A 46 12.79 -10.82 -5.28
C SER A 46 11.74 -10.59 -4.21
N TYR A 47 10.49 -10.94 -4.51
CA TYR A 47 9.37 -10.83 -3.59
C TYR A 47 8.41 -12.01 -3.77
N ASN A 48 8.00 -12.62 -2.66
CA ASN A 48 7.01 -13.69 -2.64
C ASN A 48 5.67 -13.15 -2.12
N VAL A 49 4.71 -12.99 -3.03
CA VAL A 49 3.32 -12.70 -2.65
C VAL A 49 2.75 -13.98 -2.01
N PRO A 50 2.35 -13.95 -0.73
CA PRO A 50 1.82 -15.14 -0.10
C PRO A 50 0.45 -15.52 -0.68
N SER A 51 0.04 -16.77 -0.48
CA SER A 51 -1.26 -17.27 -0.89
C SER A 51 -2.42 -16.52 -0.20
N GLY A 52 -3.63 -16.61 -0.76
CA GLY A 52 -4.82 -15.87 -0.29
C GLY A 52 -5.80 -15.53 -1.42
N THR A 53 -6.77 -14.66 -1.15
CA THR A 53 -7.68 -14.09 -2.13
C THR A 53 -7.65 -12.56 -2.04
N ASN A 54 -8.09 -11.88 -3.09
CA ASN A 54 -8.27 -10.41 -3.11
C ASN A 54 -7.02 -9.65 -2.63
N ARG A 55 -5.88 -10.03 -3.22
CA ARG A 55 -4.57 -9.48 -2.87
C ARG A 55 -4.28 -8.24 -3.68
N CYS A 56 -3.54 -7.32 -3.10
CA CYS A 56 -2.92 -6.23 -3.84
C CYS A 56 -1.45 -6.15 -3.45
N LEU A 57 -0.55 -6.39 -4.41
CA LEU A 57 0.87 -6.07 -4.24
C LEU A 57 1.03 -4.57 -4.42
N VAL A 58 1.65 -3.91 -3.45
CA VAL A 58 1.99 -2.49 -3.49
C VAL A 58 3.51 -2.35 -3.45
N VAL A 59 4.05 -1.53 -4.34
CA VAL A 59 5.48 -1.25 -4.47
C VAL A 59 5.71 0.24 -4.28
N PHE A 60 6.64 0.56 -3.40
CA PHE A 60 7.14 1.89 -3.13
C PHE A 60 8.44 2.07 -3.88
N ALA A 61 8.55 3.15 -4.65
CA ALA A 61 9.74 3.45 -5.43
C ALA A 61 10.19 4.88 -5.15
N ASN A 62 11.39 5.02 -4.59
CA ASN A 62 12.03 6.30 -4.37
C ASN A 62 13.32 6.34 -5.17
N VAL A 63 13.44 7.31 -6.08
CA VAL A 63 14.62 7.50 -6.92
C VAL A 63 15.17 8.91 -6.77
N GLY A 64 16.49 9.01 -6.74
CA GLY A 64 17.21 10.27 -6.54
C GLY A 64 18.27 10.47 -7.61
N VAL A 65 18.43 11.71 -8.03
CA VAL A 65 19.50 12.16 -8.92
C VAL A 65 20.15 13.41 -8.33
N VAL A 66 21.48 13.45 -8.34
CA VAL A 66 22.28 14.56 -7.85
C VAL A 66 22.63 15.59 -8.92
N SER A 67 22.51 15.23 -10.20
CA SER A 67 22.66 16.16 -11.31
C SER A 67 22.01 15.62 -12.59
N GLY A 68 21.50 16.48 -13.47
CA GLY A 68 21.02 16.10 -14.79
C GLY A 68 19.51 16.20 -14.98
N ALA A 69 18.93 15.24 -15.70
CA ALA A 69 17.50 15.19 -15.99
C ALA A 69 16.70 14.72 -14.78
N TYR A 70 15.40 15.04 -14.76
CA TYR A 70 14.49 14.60 -13.72
C TYR A 70 14.50 13.06 -13.61
N PRO A 71 14.70 12.50 -12.40
CA PRO A 71 14.51 11.09 -12.17
C PRO A 71 13.03 10.78 -12.35
N SER A 72 12.75 9.72 -13.09
CA SER A 72 11.41 9.20 -13.22
C SER A 72 11.47 7.69 -13.32
N VAL A 73 10.56 7.02 -12.64
CA VAL A 73 10.28 5.60 -12.87
C VAL A 73 9.34 5.48 -14.07
N SER A 74 9.79 4.77 -15.11
CA SER A 74 8.99 4.55 -16.32
C SER A 74 8.06 3.34 -16.19
N SER A 75 8.48 2.32 -15.44
CA SER A 75 7.70 1.09 -15.29
C SER A 75 8.10 0.32 -14.05
N VAL A 76 7.12 -0.35 -13.44
CA VAL A 76 7.34 -1.39 -12.42
C VAL A 76 6.67 -2.67 -12.87
N THR A 77 7.34 -3.81 -12.73
CA THR A 77 6.78 -5.14 -13.06
C THR A 77 6.99 -6.13 -11.93
N TYR A 78 6.11 -7.13 -11.82
CA TYR A 78 6.23 -8.29 -10.92
C TYR A 78 6.11 -9.58 -11.73
N GLY A 79 7.18 -10.37 -11.80
CA GLY A 79 7.21 -11.57 -12.66
C GLY A 79 6.92 -11.26 -14.12
N GLY A 80 7.29 -10.07 -14.60
CA GLY A 80 7.02 -9.57 -15.95
C GLY A 80 5.62 -8.95 -16.15
N VAL A 81 4.72 -9.04 -15.17
CA VAL A 81 3.40 -8.39 -15.23
C VAL A 81 3.53 -6.92 -14.83
N PRO A 82 3.06 -5.94 -15.64
CA PRO A 82 3.16 -4.54 -15.31
C PRO A 82 2.26 -4.16 -14.13
N LEU A 83 2.79 -3.31 -13.25
CA LEU A 83 2.03 -2.64 -12.19
C LEU A 83 1.39 -1.36 -12.73
N THR A 84 0.35 -0.89 -12.04
CA THR A 84 -0.28 0.40 -12.26
C THR A 84 0.26 1.42 -11.26
N ARG A 85 0.61 2.63 -11.72
CA ARG A 85 1.02 3.72 -10.83
C ARG A 85 -0.20 4.35 -10.16
N ALA A 86 -0.22 4.40 -8.83
CA ALA A 86 -1.27 5.05 -8.05
C ALA A 86 -1.02 6.55 -7.92
N VAL A 87 0.20 6.94 -7.52
CA VAL A 87 0.56 8.34 -7.28
C VAL A 87 2.08 8.50 -7.42
N SER A 88 2.50 9.70 -7.82
CA SER A 88 3.91 10.09 -7.97
C SER A 88 4.11 11.54 -7.55
N LYS A 89 5.30 11.83 -7.05
CA LYS A 89 5.74 13.18 -6.75
C LYS A 89 7.23 13.32 -6.98
N THR A 90 7.56 14.14 -7.96
CA THR A 90 8.92 14.65 -8.12
C THR A 90 9.07 15.98 -7.38
N GLN A 91 10.19 16.13 -6.69
CA GLN A 91 10.58 17.37 -6.04
C GLN A 91 12.00 17.78 -6.48
N GLN A 92 12.10 19.01 -6.97
CA GLN A 92 13.37 19.66 -7.31
C GLN A 92 13.78 20.63 -6.21
N GLU A 93 15.09 20.76 -6.00
CA GLU A 93 15.66 21.87 -5.24
C GLU A 93 15.78 23.16 -6.06
N GLN A 94 15.24 24.28 -5.56
CA GLN A 94 15.36 25.56 -6.26
C GLN A 94 16.83 25.98 -6.39
N GLY A 95 17.28 26.22 -7.61
CA GLY A 95 18.65 26.71 -7.88
C GLY A 95 19.72 25.62 -7.97
N PHE A 96 19.35 24.33 -7.81
CA PHE A 96 20.28 23.21 -7.94
C PHE A 96 19.72 22.10 -8.87
N PHE A 97 20.58 21.14 -9.22
CA PHE A 97 20.28 20.02 -10.12
C PHE A 97 19.89 18.73 -9.40
N TYR A 98 19.49 18.82 -8.13
CA TYR A 98 19.10 17.66 -7.36
C TYR A 98 17.59 17.44 -7.40
N TYR A 99 17.21 16.17 -7.52
CA TYR A 99 15.83 15.75 -7.64
C TYR A 99 15.59 14.46 -6.85
N THR A 100 14.41 14.36 -6.23
CA THR A 100 13.87 13.10 -5.68
C THR A 100 12.50 12.86 -6.30
N ASP A 101 12.15 11.60 -6.53
CA ASP A 101 10.83 11.17 -6.99
C ASP A 101 10.36 10.00 -6.14
N SER A 102 9.16 10.14 -5.57
CA SER A 102 8.50 9.11 -4.75
C SER A 102 7.23 8.65 -5.43
N GLU A 103 7.06 7.35 -5.57
CA GLU A 103 5.93 6.75 -6.26
C GLU A 103 5.35 5.53 -5.54
N ILE A 104 4.02 5.38 -5.61
CA ILE A 104 3.31 4.16 -5.20
C ILE A 104 2.76 3.48 -6.45
N TRP A 105 3.08 2.20 -6.60
CA TRP A 105 2.61 1.32 -7.66
C TRP A 105 1.85 0.13 -7.09
N TYR A 106 0.94 -0.47 -7.85
CA TYR A 106 0.17 -1.61 -7.40
C TYR A 106 -0.17 -2.63 -8.50
N LEU A 107 -0.37 -3.88 -8.09
CA LEU A 107 -0.91 -4.97 -8.91
C LEU A 107 -2.01 -5.69 -8.13
N VAL A 108 -3.21 -5.73 -8.68
CA VAL A 108 -4.34 -6.48 -8.11
C VAL A 108 -4.23 -7.95 -8.52
N ASN A 109 -4.55 -8.84 -7.58
CA ASN A 109 -4.52 -10.30 -7.75
C ASN A 109 -3.20 -10.81 -8.37
N PRO A 110 -2.03 -10.42 -7.83
CA PRO A 110 -0.75 -10.95 -8.31
C PRO A 110 -0.71 -12.47 -8.16
N ALA A 111 0.08 -13.12 -9.03
CA ALA A 111 0.43 -14.53 -8.89
C ALA A 111 1.08 -14.74 -7.51
N ALA A 112 0.72 -15.82 -6.82
CA ALA A 112 1.14 -16.08 -5.45
C ALA A 112 1.82 -17.43 -5.29
N GLY A 113 2.54 -17.60 -4.19
CA GLY A 113 3.13 -18.87 -3.77
C GLY A 113 4.49 -19.19 -4.41
N VAL A 114 5.02 -18.31 -5.27
CA VAL A 114 6.37 -18.40 -5.83
C VAL A 114 6.99 -17.01 -5.80
N SER A 115 8.26 -16.92 -5.39
CA SER A 115 9.00 -15.66 -5.44
C SER A 115 9.21 -15.25 -6.89
N GLN A 116 8.87 -14.00 -7.20
CA GLN A 116 9.10 -13.40 -8.51
C GLN A 116 9.95 -12.13 -8.34
N ASN A 117 10.56 -11.68 -9.42
CA ASN A 117 11.29 -10.43 -9.41
C ASN A 117 10.33 -9.25 -9.55
N ILE A 118 10.51 -8.26 -8.67
CA ILE A 118 10.07 -6.89 -8.90
C ILE A 118 11.18 -6.20 -9.67
N VAL A 119 10.85 -5.62 -10.82
CA VAL A 119 11.78 -4.84 -11.64
C VAL A 119 11.22 -3.43 -11.79
N ILE A 120 11.97 -2.46 -11.30
CA ILE A 120 11.69 -1.02 -11.39
C ILE A 120 12.65 -0.46 -12.43
N SER A 121 12.14 0.17 -13.48
CA SER A 121 12.93 0.72 -14.58
C SER A 121 12.62 2.20 -14.80
N GLY A 122 13.58 2.97 -15.30
CA GLY A 122 13.37 4.36 -15.64
C GLY A 122 14.58 5.05 -16.23
N ALA A 123 14.62 6.38 -16.09
CA ALA A 123 15.79 7.18 -16.45
C ALA A 123 16.98 6.82 -15.54
N ALA A 124 18.17 7.33 -15.86
CA ALA A 124 19.35 7.12 -15.02
C ALA A 124 19.12 7.71 -13.61
N TRP A 125 19.35 6.91 -12.57
CA TRP A 125 19.28 7.35 -11.17
C TRP A 125 20.63 7.19 -10.49
N ASP A 126 20.91 8.04 -9.50
CA ASP A 126 22.11 7.93 -8.68
C ASP A 126 21.85 7.07 -7.43
N ALA A 127 20.64 7.19 -6.87
CA ALA A 127 20.17 6.39 -5.76
C ALA A 127 18.76 5.87 -6.02
N VAL A 128 18.48 4.68 -5.50
CA VAL A 128 17.13 4.13 -5.47
C VAL A 128 16.90 3.34 -4.18
N ALA A 129 15.77 3.60 -3.52
CA ALA A 129 15.31 2.92 -2.33
C ALA A 129 13.85 2.47 -2.53
N ASN A 130 13.64 1.16 -2.48
CA ASN A 130 12.36 0.56 -2.83
C ASN A 130 11.88 -0.38 -1.73
N GLY A 131 10.56 -0.56 -1.67
CA GLY A 131 9.93 -1.55 -0.81
C GLY A 131 8.70 -2.17 -1.45
N ALA A 132 8.28 -3.32 -0.95
CA ALA A 132 7.04 -3.96 -1.39
C ALA A 132 6.29 -4.56 -0.20
N VAL A 133 4.96 -4.51 -0.28
CA VAL A 133 4.02 -5.07 0.70
C VAL A 133 2.84 -5.71 -0.02
N THR A 134 2.29 -6.80 0.52
CA THR A 134 1.03 -7.38 0.03
C THR A 134 -0.08 -7.04 1.01
N LEU A 135 -1.13 -6.41 0.48
CA LEU A 135 -2.40 -6.17 1.15
C LEU A 135 -3.39 -7.29 0.85
N TYR A 136 -4.25 -7.62 1.81
CA TYR A 136 -5.35 -8.58 1.65
C TYR A 136 -6.71 -7.89 1.73
N ASN A 137 -7.75 -8.54 1.21
CA ASN A 137 -9.13 -8.05 1.23
C ASN A 137 -9.31 -6.69 0.50
N VAL A 138 -8.43 -6.38 -0.45
CA VAL A 138 -8.56 -5.18 -1.29
C VAL A 138 -9.61 -5.43 -2.37
N ASN A 139 -10.45 -4.44 -2.66
CA ASN A 139 -11.45 -4.52 -3.71
C ASN A 139 -10.75 -4.70 -5.08
N PRO A 140 -10.95 -5.85 -5.77
CA PRO A 140 -10.18 -6.14 -6.98
C PRO A 140 -10.65 -5.35 -8.21
N PHE A 141 -11.79 -4.68 -8.14
CA PHE A 141 -12.36 -3.91 -9.25
C PHE A 141 -12.09 -2.41 -9.12
N THR A 142 -12.11 -1.90 -7.88
CA THR A 142 -11.82 -0.51 -7.55
C THR A 142 -10.90 -0.45 -6.34
N PRO A 143 -9.61 -0.78 -6.51
CA PRO A 143 -8.68 -0.93 -5.39
C PRO A 143 -8.24 0.40 -4.77
N LEU A 144 -8.36 1.52 -5.51
CA LEU A 144 -7.90 2.83 -5.07
C LEU A 144 -9.07 3.76 -4.73
N GLY A 145 -8.91 4.50 -3.64
CA GLY A 145 -9.72 5.64 -3.25
C GLY A 145 -9.02 6.96 -3.58
N GLN A 146 -8.88 7.82 -2.59
CA GLN A 146 -8.12 9.07 -2.73
C GLN A 146 -6.61 8.84 -2.85
N THR A 147 -5.97 9.76 -3.57
CA THR A 147 -4.51 9.86 -3.62
C THR A 147 -4.11 11.31 -3.42
N GLY A 148 -2.92 11.54 -2.90
CA GLY A 148 -2.37 12.89 -2.79
C GLY A 148 -0.86 12.90 -2.72
N SER A 149 -0.28 14.06 -2.97
CA SER A 149 1.15 14.26 -2.89
C SER A 149 1.53 15.66 -2.45
N ASN A 150 2.71 15.77 -1.85
CA ASN A 150 3.30 17.05 -1.46
C ASN A 150 4.82 16.96 -1.58
N GLY A 151 5.49 18.09 -1.77
CA GLY A 151 6.95 18.13 -1.82
C GLY A 151 7.47 19.47 -1.37
N SER A 152 8.70 19.48 -0.87
CA SER A 152 9.35 20.70 -0.40
C SER A 152 10.85 20.65 -0.65
N SER A 153 11.40 21.82 -0.93
CA SER A 153 12.84 22.08 -1.02
C SER A 153 13.28 23.13 0.01
N ALA A 154 12.51 23.29 1.10
CA ALA A 154 12.72 24.38 2.04
C ALA A 154 13.82 24.08 3.07
N ASP A 155 14.47 25.16 3.50
CA ASP A 155 15.42 25.14 4.58
C ASP A 155 14.74 25.06 5.96
N GLY A 156 14.99 23.99 6.71
CA GLY A 156 14.64 23.85 8.12
C GLY A 156 14.12 22.46 8.44
N SER A 157 13.55 22.26 9.64
CA SER A 157 12.65 21.13 9.85
C SER A 157 11.42 21.36 8.99
N VAL A 158 11.12 20.42 8.10
CA VAL A 158 9.99 20.51 7.18
C VAL A 158 9.04 19.36 7.48
N ALA A 159 7.78 19.72 7.75
CA ALA A 159 6.69 18.77 7.74
C ALA A 159 6.09 18.76 6.33
N LEU A 160 6.11 17.60 5.68
CA LEU A 160 5.31 17.35 4.49
C LEU A 160 3.99 16.74 4.94
N SER A 161 2.89 17.26 4.41
CA SER A 161 1.54 16.78 4.74
C SER A 161 0.71 16.60 3.48
N VAL A 162 -0.05 15.51 3.42
CA VAL A 162 -1.00 15.18 2.37
C VAL A 162 -2.39 15.05 2.99
N PRO A 163 -3.30 16.03 2.79
CA PRO A 163 -4.68 15.91 3.22
C PRO A 163 -5.47 15.02 2.26
N LEU A 164 -6.19 14.05 2.80
CA LEU A 164 -7.12 13.18 2.08
C LEU A 164 -8.54 13.36 2.65
N SER A 165 -9.56 13.26 1.80
CA SER A 165 -10.96 13.52 2.17
C SER A 165 -11.92 12.60 1.41
N ASN A 166 -13.12 12.38 1.94
CA ASN A 166 -14.07 11.38 1.41
C ASN A 166 -13.54 9.93 1.49
N LEU A 167 -12.69 9.67 2.49
CA LEU A 167 -12.15 8.35 2.75
C LEU A 167 -13.26 7.37 3.13
N LYS A 168 -13.08 6.10 2.78
CA LYS A 168 -13.97 5.00 3.14
C LYS A 168 -13.45 4.35 4.42
N LEU A 169 -14.34 4.20 5.39
CA LEU A 169 -14.03 3.43 6.60
C LEU A 169 -13.54 2.03 6.22
N GLU A 170 -12.64 1.48 7.04
CA GLU A 170 -12.02 0.16 6.84
C GLU A 170 -11.09 0.07 5.61
N SER A 171 -10.85 1.18 4.92
CA SER A 171 -9.76 1.27 3.94
C SER A 171 -8.42 1.52 4.64
N TRP A 172 -7.32 1.39 3.88
CA TRP A 172 -5.97 1.66 4.39
C TRP A 172 -5.31 2.77 3.59
N ILE A 173 -4.72 3.75 4.27
CA ILE A 173 -3.84 4.72 3.62
C ILE A 173 -2.41 4.20 3.71
N LEU A 174 -1.78 4.06 2.55
CA LEU A 174 -0.35 3.80 2.43
C LEU A 174 0.34 5.10 2.05
N SER A 175 1.51 5.35 2.62
CA SER A 175 2.31 6.52 2.30
C SER A 175 3.77 6.17 2.12
N ASP A 176 4.43 6.99 1.30
CA ASP A 176 5.84 6.86 0.98
C ASP A 176 6.47 8.25 0.92
N ILE A 177 7.65 8.37 1.50
CA ILE A 177 8.46 9.58 1.47
C ILE A 177 9.87 9.24 1.01
N GLY A 178 10.32 9.91 -0.04
CA GLY A 178 11.71 9.96 -0.47
C GLY A 178 12.28 11.30 -0.09
N HIS A 179 13.49 11.32 0.47
CA HIS A 179 14.21 12.55 0.69
C HIS A 179 15.71 12.38 0.55
N LEU A 180 16.38 13.39 0.02
CA LEU A 180 17.85 13.44 0.00
C LEU A 180 18.31 14.35 1.13
N SER A 181 19.14 13.84 2.04
CA SER A 181 19.71 14.64 3.13
C SER A 181 21.18 14.36 3.39
N ASP A 182 21.90 15.36 3.86
CA ASP A 182 23.28 15.29 4.34
C ASP A 182 23.42 14.73 5.78
N GLY A 183 22.37 14.12 6.34
CA GLY A 183 22.28 13.81 7.78
C GLY A 183 21.76 12.42 8.16
N THR A 184 21.68 12.16 9.47
CA THR A 184 21.21 10.90 10.10
C THR A 184 19.71 10.85 10.39
N ASN A 185 18.93 11.81 9.91
CA ASN A 185 17.56 11.99 10.39
C ASN A 185 16.64 10.85 9.92
N THR A 186 15.94 10.26 10.89
CA THR A 186 14.86 9.30 10.63
C THR A 186 13.58 10.09 10.47
N PRO A 187 12.86 9.95 9.34
CA PRO A 187 11.61 10.68 9.16
C PRO A 187 10.58 10.16 10.18
N THR A 188 9.87 11.06 10.85
CA THR A 188 8.80 10.73 11.81
C THR A 188 7.45 10.90 11.15
N SER A 189 6.54 9.95 11.35
CA SER A 189 5.22 9.95 10.73
C SER A 189 4.12 10.05 11.79
N ASN A 190 2.96 10.60 11.41
CA ASN A 190 1.76 10.60 12.26
C ASN A 190 0.81 9.40 11.98
N ILE A 191 1.25 8.44 11.18
CA ILE A 191 0.49 7.25 10.80
C ILE A 191 0.77 6.10 11.77
N SER A 192 -0.19 5.18 11.90
CA SER A 192 -0.20 4.14 12.94
C SER A 192 0.97 3.14 12.85
N GLY A 193 1.49 2.89 11.64
CA GLY A 193 2.54 1.91 11.42
C GLY A 193 3.58 2.35 10.39
N THR A 194 4.82 1.90 10.57
CA THR A 194 5.92 2.10 9.61
C THR A 194 6.30 0.76 9.03
N PHE A 195 6.28 0.63 7.70
CA PHE A 195 6.74 -0.58 7.01
C PHE A 195 8.27 -0.64 7.00
N PHE A 196 8.89 0.47 6.62
CA PHE A 196 10.35 0.59 6.60
C PHE A 196 10.80 2.04 6.70
N THR A 197 12.00 2.21 7.22
CA THR A 197 12.84 3.39 6.99
C THR A 197 14.14 2.90 6.38
N HIS A 198 14.61 3.59 5.34
CA HIS A 198 15.79 3.21 4.58
C HIS A 198 16.72 4.41 4.42
N SER A 199 18.02 4.16 4.30
CA SER A 199 19.03 5.13 3.86
C SER A 199 20.01 4.53 2.83
N ALA A 200 20.00 5.04 1.60
CA ALA A 200 21.06 4.86 0.61
C ALA A 200 22.00 6.09 0.64
N PHE A 201 23.22 5.93 1.13
CA PHE A 201 24.20 7.03 1.21
C PHE A 201 25.04 7.20 -0.07
N LEU A 202 25.30 8.46 -0.44
CA LEU A 202 26.12 8.96 -1.54
C LEU A 202 27.07 10.05 -1.02
N ALA A 203 28.36 9.74 -0.83
CA ALA A 203 29.42 10.75 -0.63
C ALA A 203 29.16 11.88 0.41
N GLY A 204 28.35 11.62 1.45
CA GLY A 204 27.96 12.61 2.47
C GLY A 204 26.48 13.01 2.43
N GLU A 205 25.76 12.77 1.33
CA GLU A 205 24.31 12.93 1.19
C GLU A 205 23.64 11.58 0.94
N GLY A 206 22.59 11.21 1.67
CA GLY A 206 21.85 9.97 1.47
C GLY A 206 20.40 10.19 1.03
N GLU A 207 19.96 9.42 0.04
CA GLU A 207 18.53 9.18 -0.19
C GLU A 207 18.02 8.35 0.97
N ARG A 208 17.00 8.86 1.65
CA ARG A 208 16.33 8.21 2.74
C ARG A 208 14.87 8.07 2.37
N ALA A 209 14.40 6.84 2.41
CA ALA A 209 13.01 6.53 2.10
C ALA A 209 12.30 6.07 3.37
N GLY A 210 11.01 6.34 3.47
CA GLY A 210 10.17 5.80 4.51
C GLY A 210 8.81 5.47 3.94
N ALA A 211 8.29 4.29 4.25
CA ALA A 211 6.90 3.96 3.95
C ALA A 211 6.18 3.50 5.21
N GLY A 212 4.89 3.78 5.26
CA GLY A 212 4.04 3.37 6.37
C GLY A 212 2.57 3.38 6.00
N TYR A 213 1.74 3.08 6.98
CA TYR A 213 0.32 2.93 6.82
C TYR A 213 -0.47 3.45 8.02
N THR A 214 -1.73 3.78 7.77
CA THR A 214 -2.76 3.99 8.80
C THR A 214 -4.07 3.39 8.32
N GLU A 215 -4.84 2.83 9.24
CA GLU A 215 -6.22 2.44 8.97
C GLU A 215 -7.08 3.69 8.89
N VAL A 216 -8.06 3.69 8.00
CA VAL A 216 -8.99 4.81 7.90
C VAL A 216 -10.07 4.69 8.96
N ASP A 217 -9.99 5.58 9.96
CA ASP A 217 -10.96 5.67 11.05
C ASP A 217 -11.93 6.86 10.89
N ASN A 218 -11.64 7.76 9.94
CA ASN A 218 -12.41 8.96 9.67
C ASN A 218 -12.60 9.22 8.18
N THR A 219 -13.53 10.11 7.84
CA THR A 219 -13.77 10.49 6.43
C THR A 219 -12.72 11.45 5.85
N SER A 220 -11.82 11.96 6.69
CA SER A 220 -10.68 12.78 6.30
C SER A 220 -9.52 12.55 7.25
N GLU A 221 -8.33 12.43 6.67
CA GLU A 221 -7.07 12.25 7.40
C GLU A 221 -5.98 13.06 6.73
N THR A 222 -4.97 13.45 7.50
CA THR A 222 -3.77 14.09 6.95
C THR A 222 -2.58 13.21 7.25
N VAL A 223 -1.96 12.65 6.22
CA VAL A 223 -0.69 11.94 6.37
C VAL A 223 0.43 12.95 6.41
N SER A 224 1.27 12.90 7.43
CA SER A 224 2.41 13.80 7.57
C SER A 224 3.69 13.05 7.91
N TRP A 225 4.77 13.51 7.31
CA TRP A 225 6.13 13.08 7.61
C TRP A 225 6.99 14.30 7.91
N SER A 226 7.76 14.26 8.99
CA SER A 226 8.70 15.30 9.36
C SER A 226 10.13 14.78 9.29
N TYR A 227 11.06 15.62 8.86
CA TYR A 227 12.49 15.33 8.87
C TYR A 227 13.27 16.53 9.40
N HIS A 228 14.28 16.24 10.23
CA HIS A 228 15.22 17.25 10.71
C HIS A 228 16.30 17.52 9.64
N LYS A 229 16.92 18.70 9.69
CA LYS A 229 17.82 19.20 8.66
C LYS A 229 19.22 19.52 9.18
N ALA A 230 20.24 19.25 8.35
CA ALA A 230 21.53 19.96 8.40
C ALA A 230 21.67 20.96 7.22
N SER A 231 21.46 20.58 5.95
CA SER A 231 21.38 21.50 4.78
C SER A 231 20.54 20.90 3.62
N ASN A 232 19.97 21.73 2.73
CA ASN A 232 19.49 21.37 1.38
C ASN A 232 18.65 20.08 1.19
N ILE A 233 17.68 19.81 2.08
CA ILE A 233 16.84 18.62 1.96
C ILE A 233 15.69 18.88 0.98
N ARG A 234 15.52 17.96 0.03
CA ARG A 234 14.31 17.82 -0.79
C ARG A 234 13.55 16.58 -0.34
N GLY A 235 12.25 16.73 -0.16
CA GLY A 235 11.36 15.63 0.18
C GLY A 235 10.18 15.57 -0.78
N ALA A 236 9.85 14.36 -1.22
CA ALA A 236 8.62 14.04 -1.93
C ALA A 236 7.80 13.08 -1.06
N LEU A 237 6.56 13.46 -0.77
CA LEU A 237 5.61 12.65 -0.02
C LEU A 237 4.45 12.30 -0.95
N VAL A 238 4.09 11.03 -0.96
CA VAL A 238 2.90 10.52 -1.64
C VAL A 238 2.07 9.68 -0.67
N ALA A 239 0.75 9.68 -0.87
CA ALA A 239 -0.17 8.83 -0.14
C ALA A 239 -1.30 8.33 -1.05
N ALA A 240 -1.76 7.11 -0.80
CA ALA A 240 -2.84 6.47 -1.53
C ALA A 240 -3.72 5.64 -0.58
N GLU A 241 -5.04 5.82 -0.70
CA GLU A 241 -6.06 5.00 -0.04
C GLU A 241 -6.33 3.73 -0.86
N PHE A 242 -6.28 2.57 -0.21
CA PHE A 242 -6.64 1.28 -0.77
C PHE A 242 -7.95 0.80 -0.17
N LEU A 243 -8.95 0.62 -1.03
CA LEU A 243 -10.31 0.29 -0.64
C LEU A 243 -10.43 -1.20 -0.32
N ALA A 244 -10.98 -1.51 0.85
CA ALA A 244 -11.39 -2.86 1.19
C ALA A 244 -12.58 -3.30 0.32
N ILE A 245 -12.79 -4.62 0.21
CA ILE A 245 -14.01 -5.17 -0.36
C ILE A 245 -15.18 -4.67 0.50
N PRO A 246 -16.22 -4.07 -0.09
CA PRO A 246 -17.40 -3.68 0.68
C PRO A 246 -17.98 -4.93 1.33
N GLU A 247 -18.18 -4.90 2.64
CA GLU A 247 -18.92 -5.96 3.30
C GLU A 247 -20.24 -6.19 2.57
N PRO A 248 -20.61 -7.45 2.26
CA PRO A 248 -21.94 -7.72 1.73
C PRO A 248 -22.92 -7.17 2.75
N GLY A 249 -23.55 -6.05 2.39
CA GLY A 249 -24.24 -5.20 3.36
C GLY A 249 -25.10 -6.06 4.28
N SER A 250 -25.06 -5.81 5.58
CA SER A 250 -25.64 -6.64 6.65
C SER A 250 -27.11 -7.04 6.39
N PHE A 251 -27.79 -6.31 5.51
CA PHE A 251 -29.08 -6.63 4.93
C PHE A 251 -29.17 -8.03 4.28
N LEU A 252 -28.14 -8.50 3.57
CA LEU A 252 -28.13 -9.86 2.98
C LEU A 252 -27.96 -10.95 4.05
N LEU A 253 -27.22 -10.66 5.12
CA LEU A 253 -27.12 -11.56 6.29
C LEU A 253 -28.44 -11.61 7.08
N LEU A 254 -29.19 -10.51 7.15
CA LEU A 254 -30.53 -10.48 7.74
C LEU A 254 -31.56 -11.28 6.92
N LEU A 255 -31.48 -11.21 5.58
CA LEU A 255 -32.37 -11.95 4.69
C LEU A 255 -32.13 -13.47 4.72
N SER A 256 -30.87 -13.92 4.86
CA SER A 256 -30.58 -15.36 5.01
C SER A 256 -31.09 -15.92 6.35
N GLY A 257 -31.01 -15.14 7.43
CA GLY A 257 -31.61 -15.49 8.72
C GLY A 257 -33.14 -15.60 8.67
N ALA A 258 -33.81 -14.65 7.99
CA ALA A 258 -35.27 -14.64 7.89
C ALA A 258 -35.83 -15.80 7.03
N ALA A 259 -35.13 -16.18 5.95
CA ALA A 259 -35.53 -17.31 5.11
C ALA A 259 -35.43 -18.65 5.85
N GLY A 260 -34.40 -18.83 6.70
CA GLY A 260 -34.26 -20.02 7.55
C GLY A 260 -35.38 -20.16 8.58
N VAL A 261 -35.82 -19.06 9.19
CA VAL A 261 -36.91 -19.06 10.18
C VAL A 261 -38.27 -19.35 9.53
N LEU A 262 -38.49 -18.92 8.29
CA LEU A 262 -39.76 -19.16 7.60
C LEU A 262 -39.94 -20.64 7.17
N MET A 263 -38.85 -21.38 6.95
CA MET A 263 -38.90 -22.79 6.53
C MET A 263 -39.24 -23.77 7.67
N VAL A 264 -39.06 -23.40 8.94
CA VAL A 264 -39.31 -24.29 10.09
C VAL A 264 -40.81 -24.37 10.46
N ARG A 265 -41.66 -23.48 9.95
CA ARG A 265 -43.06 -23.37 10.41
C ARG A 265 -44.10 -24.18 9.61
N ARG A 266 -43.69 -25.06 8.70
CA ARG A 266 -44.63 -25.77 7.79
C ARG A 266 -44.68 -27.30 7.92
N GLN A 267 -44.31 -27.87 9.07
CA GLN A 267 -44.58 -29.27 9.38
C GLN A 267 -45.53 -29.41 10.56
N GLY A 268 -46.81 -29.70 10.29
CA GLY A 268 -47.74 -30.11 11.34
C GLY A 268 -49.21 -29.75 11.07
N ARG A 269 -49.84 -30.37 10.08
CA ARG A 269 -51.30 -30.57 10.12
C ARG A 269 -51.61 -32.05 9.85
N PRO A 270 -51.84 -32.86 10.89
CA PRO A 270 -52.37 -34.20 10.68
C PRO A 270 -53.80 -34.10 10.14
N ALA A 271 -54.05 -34.75 9.01
CA ALA A 271 -55.39 -34.97 8.51
C ALA A 271 -56.14 -35.89 9.47
N ARG A 272 -57.37 -35.49 9.84
CA ARG A 272 -58.35 -36.35 10.52
C ARG A 272 -59.08 -37.20 9.49
#